data_AF-A0A329CYX7-F1
#
_entry.id   AF-A0A329CYX7-F1
#
_cell.length_a   1.000
_cell.length_b   1.000
_cell.length_c   1.000
_cell.angle_alpha   90.00
_cell.angle_beta   90.00
_cell.angle_gamma   90.00
#
_symmetry.space_group_name_H-M   'P 1'
#
loop_
_entity.id
_entity.type
_entity.pdbx_description
1 polymer ?
#
loop_
_entity_poly.entity_id
_entity_poly.type
_entity_poly.pdbx_seq_one_letter_code
_entity_poly.pdbx_strand_id
1 'polypeptide(L)'
;MTAIVNDTVSSLATPGTDSSFSSEDQNIKQLEQQVDQMINQALQQSSSSLGQNTTGQDAAGTLASYMKQNGISSLDPNKLYQLANDPPSGTPPEVSSAASYMLQNPDVYQQIETHDVSGADGISGVGNFEWAAQGGLDSEPSASTTEPMNSTETQGAMMGAQDAAGTLSSYMSQNGIKSLDPNKLYQLANNPPAGTPPDVSAAASYMLQNPDVYQQIETHDVSGADGKSGVGNFQWAAQGGLDQMVSDGTSKLPGMNLDLSMNSFNMPDFSQTQSM
;
A
#
# COMPACT_ATOMS: atom_id res chain seq x y z
N MET A 1 94.54 21.39 18.77
CA MET A 1 95.44 21.49 17.60
C MET A 1 94.73 20.82 16.43
N THR A 2 94.47 21.61 15.37
CA THR A 2 94.54 21.29 13.91
C THR A 2 94.42 19.81 13.51
N ALA A 3 93.66 19.34 12.52
CA ALA A 3 93.06 19.87 11.27
C ALA A 3 91.95 18.85 10.82
N ILE A 4 90.80 19.16 10.18
CA ILE A 4 90.55 19.48 8.75
C ILE A 4 91.48 18.63 7.82
N VAL A 5 91.03 17.81 6.86
CA VAL A 5 90.35 18.18 5.60
C VAL A 5 89.86 16.92 4.82
N ASN A 6 88.77 17.10 4.05
CA ASN A 6 88.53 16.65 2.67
C ASN A 6 88.37 15.17 2.30
N ASP A 7 87.55 14.77 1.34
CA ASP A 7 86.47 15.47 0.62
C ASP A 7 85.62 14.43 -0.15
N THR A 8 84.42 14.89 -0.44
CA THR A 8 83.40 14.48 -1.42
C THR A 8 83.80 13.71 -2.69
N VAL A 9 82.86 12.88 -3.16
CA VAL A 9 82.22 12.82 -4.51
C VAL A 9 81.26 11.60 -4.55
N SER A 10 80.14 11.49 -5.26
CA SER A 10 79.23 12.36 -6.02
C SER A 10 78.06 11.47 -6.53
N SER A 11 76.97 12.14 -6.93
CA SER A 11 75.92 11.66 -7.84
C SER A 11 74.75 10.89 -7.20
N LEU A 12 73.48 11.06 -7.60
CA LEU A 12 72.92 11.64 -8.82
C LEU A 12 71.46 12.06 -8.53
N ALA A 13 71.02 13.18 -9.08
CA ALA A 13 69.65 13.69 -8.97
C ALA A 13 68.65 12.93 -9.86
N THR A 14 67.38 12.86 -9.43
CA THR A 14 66.19 12.70 -10.30
C THR A 14 65.01 13.51 -9.73
N PRO A 15 64.01 13.85 -10.56
CA PRO A 15 63.31 15.14 -10.54
C PRO A 15 62.08 15.18 -9.63
N GLY A 16 61.75 16.39 -9.15
CA GLY A 16 60.59 16.67 -8.30
C GLY A 16 59.26 16.47 -9.03
N THR A 17 58.36 15.74 -8.38
CA THR A 17 56.93 15.75 -8.68
C THR A 17 56.26 16.88 -7.92
N ASP A 18 55.60 17.73 -8.70
CA ASP A 18 54.76 18.87 -8.36
C ASP A 18 53.64 18.48 -7.37
N SER A 19 53.54 19.21 -6.25
CA SER A 19 52.60 18.96 -5.15
C SER A 19 51.27 19.71 -5.31
N SER A 20 50.99 20.35 -6.45
CA SER A 20 49.83 21.24 -6.60
C SER A 20 48.50 20.55 -6.93
N PHE A 21 48.48 19.27 -7.30
CA PHE A 21 47.24 18.55 -7.63
C PHE A 21 46.53 17.90 -6.42
N SER A 22 47.11 17.98 -5.22
CA SER A 22 46.55 17.33 -4.03
C SER A 22 45.33 18.05 -3.45
N SER A 23 45.21 19.37 -3.66
CA SER A 23 44.17 20.18 -3.01
C SER A 23 42.79 20.06 -3.68
N GLU A 24 42.75 19.88 -4.99
CA GLU A 24 41.50 19.77 -5.76
C GLU A 24 40.85 18.40 -5.59
N ASP A 25 41.65 17.33 -5.52
CA ASP A 25 41.19 15.97 -5.24
C ASP A 25 40.60 15.83 -3.82
N GLN A 26 41.09 16.61 -2.85
CA GLN A 26 40.53 16.62 -1.49
C GLN A 26 39.17 17.32 -1.44
N ASN A 27 38.99 18.42 -2.18
CA ASN A 27 37.71 19.12 -2.28
C ASN A 27 36.64 18.25 -2.96
N ILE A 28 37.00 17.50 -4.00
CA ILE A 28 36.07 16.58 -4.69
C ILE A 28 35.63 15.47 -3.74
N LYS A 29 36.55 14.86 -2.99
CA LYS A 29 36.21 13.82 -2.00
C LYS A 29 35.31 14.32 -0.87
N GLN A 30 35.49 15.58 -0.46
CA GLN A 30 34.64 16.20 0.57
C GLN A 30 33.23 16.46 0.03
N LEU A 31 33.12 16.86 -1.23
CA LEU A 31 31.84 17.07 -1.89
C LEU A 31 31.10 15.75 -2.13
N GLU A 32 31.81 14.68 -2.53
CA GLU A 32 31.26 13.32 -2.65
C GLU A 32 30.72 12.82 -1.30
N GLN A 33 31.48 12.97 -0.21
CA GLN A 33 30.99 12.61 1.12
C GLN A 33 29.77 13.43 1.56
N GLN A 34 29.71 14.71 1.22
CA GLN A 34 28.57 15.56 1.55
C GLN A 34 27.33 15.19 0.72
N VAL A 35 27.51 14.84 -0.55
CA VAL A 35 26.44 14.37 -1.42
C VAL A 35 25.95 12.99 -0.96
N ASP A 36 26.84 12.08 -0.59
CA ASP A 36 26.46 10.77 -0.03
C ASP A 36 25.74 10.91 1.32
N GLN A 37 26.11 11.89 2.15
CA GLN A 37 25.40 12.21 3.38
C GLN A 37 24.02 12.80 3.11
N MET A 38 23.88 13.71 2.14
CA MET A 38 22.57 14.25 1.74
C MET A 38 21.68 13.18 1.09
N ILE A 39 22.24 12.29 0.29
CA ILE A 39 21.51 11.16 -0.32
C ILE A 39 21.07 10.18 0.78
N ASN A 40 21.93 9.85 1.74
CA ASN A 40 21.55 9.00 2.87
C ASN A 40 20.53 9.67 3.80
N GLN A 41 20.58 10.99 3.95
CA GLN A 41 19.60 11.75 4.74
C GLN A 41 18.25 11.85 4.03
N ALA A 42 18.24 12.09 2.71
CA ALA A 42 17.03 12.05 1.88
C ALA A 42 16.44 10.63 1.79
N LEU A 43 17.28 9.60 1.70
CA LEU A 43 16.86 8.21 1.75
C LEU A 43 16.36 7.83 3.14
N GLN A 44 16.96 8.30 4.24
CA GLN A 44 16.45 8.07 5.59
C GLN A 44 15.13 8.79 5.86
N GLN A 45 14.92 10.00 5.32
CA GLN A 45 13.63 10.68 5.33
C GLN A 45 12.57 9.96 4.48
N SER A 46 12.98 9.36 3.36
CA SER A 46 12.10 8.52 2.52
C SER A 46 11.84 7.14 3.15
N SER A 47 12.80 6.60 3.92
CA SER A 47 12.70 5.29 4.57
C SER A 47 11.94 5.36 5.90
N SER A 48 11.93 6.53 6.55
CA SER A 48 11.11 6.77 7.75
C SER A 48 9.64 7.05 7.40
N SER A 49 9.29 7.38 6.15
CA SER A 49 7.89 7.43 5.70
C SER A 49 7.38 6.12 5.07
N LEU A 50 8.28 5.23 4.63
CA LEU A 50 7.92 3.94 4.02
C LEU A 50 8.06 2.72 4.97
N GLY A 51 8.46 2.95 6.22
CA GLY A 51 8.68 1.88 7.19
C GLY A 51 8.52 2.25 8.66
N GLN A 52 8.05 3.47 8.98
CA GLN A 52 7.49 3.68 10.31
C GLN A 52 6.15 2.99 10.37
N ASN A 53 6.04 2.09 11.35
CA ASN A 53 4.80 1.53 11.84
C ASN A 53 3.85 2.71 12.13
N THR A 54 3.10 3.15 11.11
CA THR A 54 2.20 4.29 11.22
C THR A 54 1.20 3.89 12.28
N THR A 55 1.29 4.50 13.46
CA THR A 55 0.35 4.19 14.53
C THR A 55 -0.97 4.90 14.24
N GLY A 56 -2.06 4.45 14.87
CA GLY A 56 -3.33 5.18 14.81
C GLY A 56 -3.19 6.63 15.24
N GLN A 57 -2.29 6.90 16.19
CA GLN A 57 -1.95 8.24 16.65
C GLN A 57 -1.28 9.09 15.54
N ASP A 58 -0.27 8.53 14.84
CA ASP A 58 0.44 9.24 13.77
C ASP A 58 -0.47 9.52 12.57
N ALA A 59 -1.28 8.53 12.17
CA ALA A 59 -2.26 8.67 11.11
C ALA A 59 -3.31 9.74 11.48
N ALA A 60 -3.80 9.72 12.72
CA ALA A 60 -4.75 10.72 13.19
C ALA A 60 -4.15 12.13 13.21
N GLY A 61 -2.89 12.29 13.64
CA GLY A 61 -2.20 13.58 13.64
C GLY A 61 -1.99 14.15 12.24
N THR A 62 -1.65 13.28 11.29
CA THR A 62 -1.50 13.64 9.88
C THR A 62 -2.82 14.12 9.28
N LEU A 63 -3.89 13.34 9.48
CA LEU A 63 -5.23 13.68 8.99
C LEU A 63 -5.78 14.96 9.66
N ALA A 64 -5.65 15.10 10.99
CA ALA A 64 -6.07 16.30 11.70
C ALA A 64 -5.37 17.56 11.17
N SER A 65 -4.06 17.48 10.93
CA SER A 65 -3.27 18.58 10.38
C SER A 65 -3.74 18.95 8.97
N TYR A 66 -3.94 17.96 8.11
CA TYR A 66 -4.45 18.15 6.76
C TYR A 66 -5.86 18.77 6.77
N MET A 67 -6.75 18.27 7.63
CA MET A 67 -8.11 18.78 7.76
C MET A 67 -8.12 20.26 8.15
N LYS A 68 -7.32 20.66 9.15
CA LYS A 68 -7.19 22.06 9.57
C LYS A 68 -6.67 22.96 8.46
N GLN A 69 -5.63 22.53 7.76
CA GLN A 69 -5.00 23.32 6.69
C GLN A 69 -5.95 23.54 5.50
N ASN A 70 -6.83 22.57 5.23
CA ASN A 70 -7.74 22.60 4.09
C ASN A 70 -9.19 22.97 4.47
N GLY A 71 -9.46 23.32 5.72
CA GLY A 71 -10.80 23.68 6.18
C GLY A 71 -11.81 22.53 6.13
N ILE A 72 -11.36 21.29 6.22
CA ILE A 72 -12.21 20.08 6.23
C ILE A 72 -12.76 19.90 7.65
N SER A 73 -14.08 19.91 7.79
CA SER A 73 -14.72 19.80 9.11
C SER A 73 -14.79 18.36 9.64
N SER A 74 -14.93 17.39 8.74
CA SER A 74 -15.02 15.96 9.08
C SER A 74 -14.47 15.08 7.96
N LEU A 75 -14.08 13.86 8.32
CA LEU A 75 -13.76 12.79 7.40
C LEU A 75 -14.71 11.62 7.63
N ASP A 76 -15.16 11.02 6.55
CA ASP A 76 -15.91 9.76 6.52
C ASP A 76 -15.11 8.68 5.76
N PRO A 77 -15.46 7.39 5.87
CA PRO A 77 -14.81 6.30 5.12
C PRO A 77 -14.71 6.55 3.61
N ASN A 78 -15.71 7.18 2.98
CA ASN A 78 -15.65 7.55 1.57
C ASN A 78 -14.53 8.56 1.30
N LYS A 79 -14.39 9.59 2.13
CA LYS A 79 -13.34 10.60 1.97
C LYS A 79 -11.96 10.04 2.29
N LEU A 80 -11.85 9.14 3.28
CA LEU A 80 -10.62 8.40 3.54
C LEU A 80 -10.25 7.55 2.32
N TYR A 81 -11.21 6.83 1.75
CA TYR A 81 -11.01 6.03 0.54
C TYR A 81 -10.55 6.88 -0.64
N GLN A 82 -11.15 8.05 -0.85
CA GLN A 82 -10.70 9.00 -1.87
C GLN A 82 -9.26 9.48 -1.59
N LEU A 83 -8.95 9.90 -0.36
CA LEU A 83 -7.59 10.36 -0.02
C LEU A 83 -6.53 9.26 -0.21
N ALA A 84 -6.90 8.00 -0.01
CA ALA A 84 -6.01 6.86 -0.21
C ALA A 84 -5.81 6.53 -1.70
N ASN A 85 -6.88 6.52 -2.50
CA ASN A 85 -6.87 5.91 -3.84
C ASN A 85 -6.98 6.89 -5.01
N ASP A 86 -7.59 8.06 -4.79
CA ASP A 86 -7.72 9.13 -5.77
C ASP A 86 -7.57 10.51 -5.09
N PRO A 87 -6.39 10.80 -4.50
CA PRO A 87 -6.18 12.01 -3.72
C PRO A 87 -6.30 13.27 -4.60
N PRO A 88 -6.99 14.33 -4.13
CA PRO A 88 -6.98 15.63 -4.80
C PRO A 88 -5.55 16.12 -5.08
N SER A 89 -5.34 16.82 -6.19
CA SER A 89 -4.03 17.37 -6.54
C SER A 89 -3.47 18.24 -5.41
N GLY A 90 -2.20 18.02 -5.05
CA GLY A 90 -1.54 18.70 -3.93
C GLY A 90 -1.73 18.03 -2.57
N THR A 91 -2.46 16.91 -2.50
CA THR A 91 -2.51 16.08 -1.28
C THR A 91 -1.11 15.49 -1.02
N PRO A 92 -0.52 15.69 0.17
CA PRO A 92 0.76 15.09 0.54
C PRO A 92 0.68 13.56 0.61
N PRO A 93 1.73 12.82 0.20
CA PRO A 93 1.75 11.35 0.26
C PRO A 93 1.43 10.80 1.65
N GLU A 94 1.87 11.48 2.71
CA GLU A 94 1.63 11.08 4.10
C GLU A 94 0.14 11.07 4.45
N VAL A 95 -0.66 11.96 3.84
CA VAL A 95 -2.12 12.01 4.03
C VAL A 95 -2.78 10.79 3.40
N SER A 96 -2.34 10.38 2.21
CA SER A 96 -2.83 9.15 1.57
C SER A 96 -2.44 7.90 2.35
N SER A 97 -1.22 7.85 2.91
CA SER A 97 -0.80 6.77 3.80
C SER A 97 -1.63 6.71 5.09
N ALA A 98 -1.88 7.86 5.72
CA ALA A 98 -2.71 7.95 6.93
C ALA A 98 -4.18 7.56 6.65
N ALA A 99 -4.73 7.97 5.51
CA ALA A 99 -6.08 7.57 5.10
C ALA A 99 -6.16 6.07 4.84
N SER A 100 -5.16 5.50 4.14
CA SER A 100 -5.03 4.05 3.94
C SER A 100 -4.99 3.29 5.26
N TYR A 101 -4.24 3.79 6.24
CA TYR A 101 -4.18 3.21 7.58
C TYR A 101 -5.56 3.18 8.25
N MET A 102 -6.29 4.29 8.24
CA MET A 102 -7.63 4.35 8.85
C MET A 102 -8.65 3.42 8.18
N LEU A 103 -8.53 3.18 6.87
CA LEU A 103 -9.37 2.22 6.17
C LEU A 103 -9.03 0.78 6.55
N GLN A 104 -7.74 0.43 6.60
CA GLN A 104 -7.27 -0.91 6.96
C GLN A 104 -7.51 -1.26 8.43
N ASN A 105 -7.65 -0.24 9.28
CA ASN A 105 -7.90 -0.38 10.72
C ASN A 105 -9.24 0.30 11.08
N PRO A 106 -10.39 -0.25 10.63
CA PRO A 106 -11.69 0.38 10.83
C PRO A 106 -12.11 0.46 12.30
N ASP A 107 -11.55 -0.40 13.16
CA ASP A 107 -11.69 -0.36 14.61
C ASP A 107 -10.98 0.85 15.23
N VAL A 108 -9.80 1.21 14.72
CA VAL A 108 -9.12 2.44 15.13
C VAL A 108 -9.95 3.65 14.71
N TYR A 109 -10.43 3.70 13.46
CA TYR A 109 -11.29 4.79 13.00
C TYR A 109 -12.56 4.90 13.86
N GLN A 110 -13.20 3.78 14.20
CA GLN A 110 -14.38 3.75 15.06
C GLN A 110 -14.10 4.31 16.46
N GLN A 111 -12.97 3.97 17.07
CA GLN A 111 -12.59 4.51 18.38
C GLN A 111 -12.41 6.03 18.33
N ILE A 112 -11.82 6.54 17.24
CA ILE A 112 -11.69 7.99 17.01
C ILE A 112 -13.07 8.61 16.86
N GLU A 113 -13.87 8.07 15.95
CA GLU A 113 -15.21 8.56 15.63
C GLU A 113 -16.09 8.67 16.88
N THR A 114 -16.09 7.63 17.71
CA THR A 114 -17.01 7.51 18.85
C THR A 114 -16.51 8.16 20.15
N HIS A 115 -15.39 8.90 20.09
CA HIS A 115 -14.76 9.49 21.27
C HIS A 115 -15.66 10.51 21.98
N ASP A 116 -16.25 11.44 21.24
CA ASP A 116 -17.03 12.56 21.78
C ASP A 116 -18.55 12.29 21.78
N VAL A 117 -19.03 11.58 20.76
CA VAL A 117 -20.43 11.18 20.60
C VAL A 117 -20.49 9.67 20.39
N SER A 118 -21.37 9.00 21.13
CA SER A 118 -21.57 7.56 20.97
C SER A 118 -22.37 7.24 19.69
N GLY A 119 -21.98 6.15 19.04
CA GLY A 119 -22.62 5.64 17.82
C GLY A 119 -21.74 5.85 16.58
N ALA A 120 -21.55 4.78 15.81
CA ALA A 120 -20.76 4.79 14.59
C ALA A 120 -21.65 5.13 13.38
N ASP A 121 -21.71 6.41 13.01
CA ASP A 121 -22.39 6.91 11.80
C ASP A 121 -21.46 7.06 10.58
N GLY A 122 -20.16 6.89 10.80
CA GLY A 122 -19.07 7.01 9.85
C GLY A 122 -18.54 8.43 9.71
N ILE A 123 -18.77 9.34 10.67
CA ILE A 123 -18.33 10.75 10.56
C ILE A 123 -17.47 11.13 11.75
N SER A 124 -16.20 11.44 11.50
CA SER A 124 -15.28 11.89 12.54
C SER A 124 -14.78 13.31 12.29
N GLY A 125 -14.92 14.18 13.29
CA GLY A 125 -14.50 15.58 13.23
C GLY A 125 -13.01 15.77 13.52
N VAL A 126 -12.48 16.96 13.18
CA VAL A 126 -11.07 17.32 13.46
C VAL A 126 -10.69 17.09 14.93
N GLY A 127 -11.57 17.45 15.87
CA GLY A 127 -11.31 17.33 17.30
C GLY A 127 -11.04 15.89 17.74
N ASN A 128 -11.74 14.92 17.15
CA ASN A 128 -11.55 13.50 17.46
C ASN A 128 -10.21 12.99 16.95
N PHE A 129 -9.81 13.39 15.74
CA PHE A 129 -8.48 13.09 15.22
C PHE A 129 -7.37 13.79 16.03
N GLU A 130 -7.59 15.02 16.50
CA GLU A 130 -6.64 15.71 17.38
C GLU A 130 -6.49 15.03 18.74
N TRP A 131 -7.58 14.55 19.31
CA TRP A 131 -7.56 13.74 20.54
C TRP A 131 -6.74 12.47 20.35
N ALA A 132 -7.02 11.72 19.27
CA ALA A 132 -6.28 10.51 18.95
C ALA A 132 -4.79 10.78 18.72
N ALA A 133 -4.45 11.87 18.04
CA ALA A 133 -3.07 12.33 17.81
C ALA A 133 -2.31 12.68 19.09
N GLN A 134 -3.02 13.01 20.17
CA GLN A 134 -2.44 13.37 21.48
C GLN A 134 -2.31 12.18 22.43
N GLY A 135 -2.47 10.94 21.92
CA GLY A 135 -2.40 9.72 22.72
C GLY A 135 -3.76 9.28 23.29
N GLY A 136 -4.86 9.80 22.74
CA GLY A 136 -6.22 9.41 23.12
C GLY A 136 -6.47 7.91 22.98
N LEU A 137 -5.90 7.29 21.93
CA LEU A 137 -6.04 5.86 21.65
C LEU A 137 -5.37 4.95 22.70
N ASP A 138 -4.35 5.44 23.42
CA ASP A 138 -3.64 4.67 24.45
C ASP A 138 -4.32 4.75 25.83
N SER A 139 -5.21 5.73 26.01
CA SER A 139 -5.80 6.07 27.31
C SER A 139 -7.10 5.30 27.60
N GLU A 140 -7.66 4.64 26.59
CA GLU A 140 -8.86 3.83 26.71
C GLU A 140 -8.47 2.34 26.71
N PRO A 141 -8.94 1.52 27.67
CA PRO A 141 -8.87 0.08 27.49
C PRO A 141 -9.63 -0.25 26.22
N SER A 142 -8.98 -0.89 25.24
CA SER A 142 -9.62 -1.38 24.01
C SER A 142 -10.94 -2.06 24.34
N ALA A 143 -12.05 -1.34 24.19
CA ALA A 143 -13.39 -1.90 24.28
C ALA A 143 -13.73 -2.55 22.94
N SER A 144 -12.85 -3.44 22.47
CA SER A 144 -13.16 -4.48 21.50
C SER A 144 -13.15 -5.83 22.22
N THR A 145 -13.91 -5.93 23.30
CA THR A 145 -14.71 -7.14 23.48
C THR A 145 -15.88 -7.03 22.51
N THR A 146 -15.61 -7.32 21.24
CA THR A 146 -16.57 -8.09 20.45
C THR A 146 -16.79 -9.34 21.29
N GLU A 147 -17.86 -9.34 22.09
CA GLU A 147 -18.45 -10.57 22.59
C GLU A 147 -18.45 -11.52 21.39
N PRO A 148 -17.74 -12.67 21.44
CA PRO A 148 -17.77 -13.61 20.34
C PRO A 148 -19.25 -13.94 20.15
N MET A 149 -19.81 -13.57 18.99
CA MET A 149 -21.17 -13.95 18.66
C MET A 149 -21.27 -15.44 18.87
N ASN A 150 -21.99 -15.81 19.92
CA ASN A 150 -22.38 -17.16 20.22
C ASN A 150 -23.38 -17.59 19.16
N SER A 151 -22.87 -18.06 18.04
CA SER A 151 -23.58 -18.91 17.09
C SER A 151 -22.67 -20.07 16.74
N THR A 152 -22.72 -21.08 17.61
CA THR A 152 -22.63 -22.51 17.32
C THR A 152 -21.99 -22.88 15.98
N GLU A 153 -20.75 -23.39 16.09
CA GLU A 153 -20.18 -24.42 15.21
C GLU A 153 -20.09 -24.10 13.70
N THR A 154 -19.09 -23.32 13.30
CA THR A 154 -18.12 -23.67 12.23
C THR A 154 -16.99 -22.64 12.23
N GLN A 155 -15.96 -22.90 13.05
CA GLN A 155 -14.65 -22.29 12.89
C GLN A 155 -13.97 -23.01 11.73
N GLY A 156 -13.74 -22.37 10.58
CA GLY A 156 -12.98 -23.03 9.51
C GLY A 156 -12.96 -22.47 8.10
N ALA A 157 -13.71 -21.42 7.77
CA ALA A 157 -13.42 -20.60 6.61
C ALA A 157 -13.27 -19.16 7.11
N MET A 158 -12.04 -18.63 7.10
CA MET A 158 -11.87 -17.18 7.06
C MET A 158 -12.69 -16.71 5.86
N MET A 159 -13.69 -15.86 6.09
CA MET A 159 -14.49 -15.30 4.99
C MET A 159 -13.52 -14.69 3.98
N GLY A 160 -13.43 -15.28 2.79
CA GLY A 160 -12.55 -14.80 1.73
C GLY A 160 -13.22 -13.70 0.91
N ALA A 161 -12.46 -13.09 0.00
CA ALA A 161 -12.97 -12.05 -0.88
C ALA A 161 -14.18 -12.52 -1.71
N GLN A 162 -14.15 -13.77 -2.19
CA GLN A 162 -15.24 -14.39 -2.95
C GLN A 162 -16.50 -14.55 -2.09
N ASP A 163 -16.37 -15.07 -0.87
CA ASP A 163 -17.50 -15.29 0.05
C ASP A 163 -18.12 -13.96 0.51
N ALA A 164 -17.27 -12.99 0.85
CA ALA A 164 -17.70 -11.65 1.24
C ALA A 164 -18.44 -10.96 0.08
N ALA A 165 -17.90 -11.03 -1.14
CA ALA A 165 -18.55 -10.48 -2.32
C ALA A 165 -19.86 -11.20 -2.66
N GLY A 166 -19.93 -12.53 -2.49
CA GLY A 166 -21.14 -13.33 -2.68
C GLY A 166 -22.24 -12.96 -1.69
N THR A 167 -21.87 -12.78 -0.43
CA THR A 167 -22.79 -12.37 0.64
C THR A 167 -23.33 -10.97 0.39
N LEU A 168 -22.46 -10.01 0.09
CA LEU A 168 -22.85 -8.62 -0.20
C LEU A 168 -23.70 -8.52 -1.47
N SER A 169 -23.31 -9.17 -2.57
CA SER A 169 -24.09 -9.15 -3.81
C SER A 169 -25.49 -9.76 -3.64
N SER A 170 -25.61 -10.86 -2.87
CA SER A 170 -26.88 -11.48 -2.54
C SER A 170 -27.76 -10.54 -1.73
N TYR A 171 -27.19 -9.90 -0.70
CA TYR A 171 -27.89 -8.90 0.11
C TYR A 171 -28.33 -7.69 -0.72
N MET A 172 -27.46 -7.18 -1.59
CA MET A 172 -27.75 -6.07 -2.49
C MET A 172 -28.91 -6.40 -3.42
N SER A 173 -28.89 -7.59 -4.03
CA SER A 173 -29.94 -8.06 -4.94
C SER A 173 -31.29 -8.19 -4.24
N GLN A 174 -31.30 -8.75 -3.03
CA GLN A 174 -32.52 -8.95 -2.23
C GLN A 174 -33.13 -7.63 -1.74
N ASN A 175 -32.30 -6.64 -1.43
CA ASN A 175 -32.73 -5.35 -0.87
C ASN A 175 -32.81 -4.22 -1.91
N GLY A 176 -32.57 -4.50 -3.19
CA GLY A 176 -32.60 -3.50 -4.26
C GLY A 176 -31.51 -2.42 -4.14
N ILE A 177 -30.38 -2.75 -3.49
CA ILE A 177 -29.24 -1.85 -3.33
C ILE A 177 -28.46 -1.83 -4.65
N LYS A 178 -28.34 -0.65 -5.25
CA LYS A 178 -27.70 -0.49 -6.56
C LYS A 178 -26.17 -0.54 -6.48
N SER A 179 -25.61 0.05 -5.44
CA SER A 179 -24.18 0.13 -5.19
C SER A 179 -23.91 0.15 -3.68
N LEU A 180 -22.74 -0.37 -3.29
CA LEU A 180 -22.17 -0.12 -1.97
C LEU A 180 -21.02 0.87 -2.13
N ASP A 181 -20.78 1.64 -1.08
CA ASP A 181 -19.62 2.50 -0.91
C ASP A 181 -18.97 2.24 0.47
N PRO A 182 -17.72 2.69 0.72
CA PRO A 182 -17.05 2.51 2.01
C PRO A 182 -17.89 2.95 3.21
N ASN A 183 -18.62 4.07 3.12
CA ASN A 183 -19.52 4.50 4.20
C ASN A 183 -20.62 3.48 4.45
N LYS A 184 -21.23 2.94 3.39
CA LYS A 184 -22.30 1.95 3.53
C LYS A 184 -21.79 0.62 4.07
N LEU A 185 -20.60 0.20 3.65
CA LEU A 185 -19.92 -0.96 4.24
C LEU A 185 -19.66 -0.72 5.73
N TYR A 186 -19.15 0.45 6.10
CA TYR A 186 -18.92 0.83 7.50
C TYR A 186 -20.20 0.78 8.34
N GLN A 187 -21.31 1.31 7.81
CA GLN A 187 -22.62 1.21 8.45
C GLN A 187 -23.09 -0.25 8.59
N LEU A 188 -22.96 -1.08 7.56
CA LEU A 188 -23.35 -2.48 7.62
C LEU A 188 -22.52 -3.27 8.66
N ALA A 189 -21.25 -2.91 8.83
CA ALA A 189 -20.36 -3.53 9.80
C ALA A 189 -20.67 -3.10 11.25
N ASN A 190 -20.84 -1.78 11.48
CA ASN A 190 -20.81 -1.21 12.83
C ASN A 190 -22.18 -0.72 13.35
N ASN A 191 -23.12 -0.45 12.45
CA ASN A 191 -24.47 -0.02 12.78
C ASN A 191 -25.50 -0.58 11.78
N PRO A 192 -25.59 -1.92 11.65
CA PRO A 192 -26.41 -2.54 10.63
C PRO A 192 -27.90 -2.20 10.81
N PRO A 193 -28.64 -1.89 9.74
CA PRO A 193 -30.09 -1.77 9.79
C PRO A 193 -30.73 -3.03 10.39
N ALA A 194 -31.84 -2.86 11.12
CA ALA A 194 -32.55 -3.99 11.72
C ALA A 194 -32.91 -5.05 10.66
N GLY A 195 -32.66 -6.31 10.97
CA GLY A 195 -32.87 -7.43 10.04
C GLY A 195 -31.72 -7.70 9.08
N THR A 196 -30.61 -6.95 9.16
CA THR A 196 -29.38 -7.28 8.43
C THR A 196 -28.80 -8.60 8.98
N PRO A 197 -28.57 -9.62 8.14
CA PRO A 197 -27.98 -10.88 8.58
C PRO A 197 -26.55 -10.70 9.11
N PRO A 198 -26.11 -11.47 10.13
CA PRO A 198 -24.74 -11.38 10.68
C PRO A 198 -23.64 -11.54 9.62
N ASP A 199 -23.83 -12.43 8.65
CA ASP A 199 -22.86 -12.67 7.57
C ASP A 199 -22.66 -11.43 6.68
N VAL A 200 -23.69 -10.57 6.54
CA VAL A 200 -23.58 -9.33 5.78
C VAL A 200 -22.71 -8.32 6.51
N SER A 201 -22.85 -8.22 7.83
CA SER A 201 -21.96 -7.39 8.65
C SER A 201 -20.53 -7.92 8.62
N ALA A 202 -20.33 -9.24 8.71
CA ALA A 202 -19.00 -9.85 8.58
C ALA A 202 -18.36 -9.58 7.21
N ALA A 203 -19.14 -9.69 6.12
CA ALA A 203 -18.67 -9.41 4.76
C ALA A 203 -18.34 -7.92 4.55
N ALA A 204 -19.13 -7.02 5.15
CA ALA A 204 -18.85 -5.60 5.12
C ALA A 204 -17.55 -5.28 5.89
N SER A 205 -17.36 -5.85 7.08
CA SER A 205 -16.12 -5.75 7.85
C SER A 205 -14.91 -6.25 7.07
N TYR A 206 -15.05 -7.38 6.35
CA TYR A 206 -13.99 -7.89 5.49
C TYR A 206 -13.61 -6.89 4.39
N MET A 207 -14.59 -6.32 3.68
CA MET A 207 -14.32 -5.34 2.61
C MET A 207 -13.69 -4.04 3.13
N LEU A 208 -14.00 -3.62 4.36
CA LEU A 208 -13.36 -2.45 4.97
C LEU A 208 -11.90 -2.73 5.33
N GLN A 209 -11.62 -3.87 5.96
CA GLN A 209 -10.27 -4.27 6.36
C GLN A 209 -9.36 -4.55 5.15
N ASN A 210 -9.95 -4.84 3.99
CA ASN A 210 -9.24 -5.13 2.74
C ASN A 210 -9.64 -4.09 1.66
N PRO A 211 -9.26 -2.81 1.81
CA PRO A 211 -9.69 -1.75 0.89
C PRO A 211 -9.12 -1.93 -0.53
N ASP A 212 -8.01 -2.65 -0.67
CA ASP A 212 -7.43 -3.07 -1.94
C ASP A 212 -8.30 -4.11 -2.65
N VAL A 213 -8.87 -5.06 -1.92
CA VAL A 213 -9.85 -6.01 -2.46
C VAL A 213 -11.09 -5.25 -2.94
N TYR A 214 -11.62 -4.35 -2.11
CA TYR A 214 -12.76 -3.52 -2.51
C TYR A 214 -12.45 -2.71 -3.77
N GLN A 215 -11.26 -2.09 -3.86
CA GLN A 215 -10.82 -1.36 -5.05
C GLN A 215 -10.78 -2.23 -6.32
N GLN A 216 -10.27 -3.45 -6.22
CA GLN A 216 -10.22 -4.38 -7.37
C GLN A 216 -11.63 -4.74 -7.85
N ILE A 217 -12.57 -4.93 -6.92
CA ILE A 217 -13.97 -5.17 -7.24
C ILE A 217 -14.58 -3.93 -7.87
N GLU A 218 -14.43 -2.77 -7.25
CA GLU A 218 -14.96 -1.49 -7.71
C GLU A 218 -14.53 -1.18 -9.14
N THR A 219 -13.24 -1.33 -9.43
CA THR A 219 -12.64 -0.91 -10.70
C THR A 219 -12.72 -1.97 -11.81
N HIS A 220 -13.46 -3.06 -11.58
CA HIS A 220 -13.54 -4.18 -12.51
C HIS A 220 -14.16 -3.79 -13.87
N ASP A 221 -15.30 -3.10 -13.86
CA ASP A 221 -16.07 -2.75 -15.06
C ASP A 221 -15.77 -1.35 -15.58
N VAL A 222 -15.53 -0.40 -14.67
CA VAL A 222 -15.18 0.99 -14.97
C VAL A 222 -13.89 1.35 -14.24
N SER A 223 -12.93 1.90 -14.97
CA SER A 223 -11.67 2.38 -14.37
C SER A 223 -11.90 3.63 -13.51
N GLY A 224 -11.22 3.70 -12.37
CA GLY A 224 -11.25 4.83 -11.44
C GLY A 224 -11.92 4.46 -10.12
N ALA A 225 -11.32 4.87 -9.01
CA ALA A 225 -11.78 4.57 -7.67
C ALA A 225 -12.67 5.71 -7.14
N ASP A 226 -13.93 5.77 -7.56
CA ASP A 226 -14.92 6.75 -7.10
C ASP A 226 -15.62 6.35 -5.79
N GLY A 227 -15.24 5.19 -5.24
CA GLY A 227 -15.74 4.57 -4.03
C GLY A 227 -17.03 3.77 -4.23
N LYS A 228 -17.55 3.55 -5.45
CA LYS A 228 -18.86 2.91 -5.64
C LYS A 228 -18.76 1.62 -6.45
N SER A 229 -19.08 0.51 -5.80
CA SER A 229 -19.13 -0.79 -6.45
C SER A 229 -20.57 -1.28 -6.62
N GLY A 230 -20.94 -1.58 -7.86
CA GLY A 230 -22.26 -2.10 -8.23
C GLY A 230 -22.43 -3.58 -7.91
N VAL A 231 -23.68 -4.06 -7.85
CA VAL A 231 -23.97 -5.49 -7.59
C VAL A 231 -23.28 -6.43 -8.59
N GLY A 232 -23.14 -6.02 -9.86
CA GLY A 232 -22.48 -6.80 -10.89
C GLY A 232 -20.99 -7.06 -10.59
N ASN A 233 -20.29 -6.08 -10.03
CA ASN A 233 -18.88 -6.21 -9.67
C ASN A 233 -18.70 -7.18 -8.49
N PHE A 234 -19.56 -7.09 -7.49
CA PHE A 234 -19.57 -8.07 -6.40
C PHE A 234 -19.96 -9.48 -6.88
N GLN A 235 -20.89 -9.61 -7.82
CA GLN A 235 -21.22 -10.90 -8.44
C GLN A 235 -20.04 -11.49 -9.22
N TRP A 236 -19.30 -10.67 -9.96
CA TRP A 236 -18.07 -11.08 -10.64
C TRP A 236 -17.03 -11.58 -9.65
N ALA A 237 -16.79 -10.84 -8.57
CA ALA A 237 -15.83 -11.23 -7.54
C ALA A 237 -16.26 -12.53 -6.83
N ALA A 238 -17.55 -12.70 -6.56
CA ALA A 238 -18.12 -13.93 -5.98
C ALA A 238 -17.94 -15.16 -6.88
N GLN A 239 -17.84 -14.97 -8.19
CA GLN A 239 -17.62 -16.04 -9.19
C GLN A 239 -16.13 -16.34 -9.41
N GLY A 240 -15.25 -15.75 -8.59
CA GLY A 240 -13.80 -15.96 -8.66
C GLY A 240 -13.08 -15.00 -9.61
N GLY A 241 -13.70 -13.88 -9.95
CA GLY A 241 -13.09 -12.86 -10.80
C GLY A 241 -11.73 -12.34 -10.31
N LEU A 242 -11.56 -12.21 -8.99
CA LEU A 242 -10.31 -11.77 -8.37
C LEU A 242 -9.15 -12.76 -8.62
N ASP A 243 -9.42 -14.07 -8.60
CA ASP A 243 -8.41 -15.11 -8.85
C ASP A 243 -7.97 -15.14 -10.33
N GLN A 244 -8.87 -14.75 -11.24
CA GLN A 244 -8.59 -14.65 -12.66
C GLN A 244 -7.64 -13.48 -12.96
N MET A 245 -7.75 -12.35 -12.25
CA MET A 245 -6.79 -11.24 -12.38
C MET A 245 -5.37 -11.64 -11.98
N VAL A 246 -5.21 -12.41 -10.90
CA VAL A 246 -3.90 -12.90 -10.44
C VAL A 246 -3.31 -13.91 -11.43
N SER A 247 -4.16 -14.74 -12.04
CA SER A 247 -3.76 -15.73 -13.05
C SER A 247 -3.37 -15.07 -14.38
N ASP A 248 -4.09 -14.04 -14.82
CA ASP A 248 -3.78 -13.28 -16.04
C ASP A 248 -2.53 -12.39 -15.88
N GLY A 249 -2.17 -12.01 -14.65
CA GLY A 249 -0.94 -11.28 -14.32
C GLY A 249 0.35 -12.09 -14.48
N THR A 250 0.28 -13.43 -14.58
CA THR A 250 1.44 -14.30 -14.81
C THR A 250 1.53 -14.87 -16.23
N SER A 251 0.57 -14.54 -17.10
CA SER A 251 0.48 -15.14 -18.45
C SER A 251 0.26 -14.09 -19.56
N LYS A 252 1.05 -13.02 -19.58
CA LYS A 252 1.15 -12.18 -20.78
C LYS A 252 2.52 -11.54 -20.95
N LEU A 253 3.56 -12.36 -21.09
CA LEU A 253 4.77 -11.92 -21.80
C LEU A 253 4.44 -11.86 -23.30
N PRO A 254 4.61 -10.69 -23.95
CA PRO A 254 4.42 -10.58 -25.39
C PRO A 254 5.53 -11.35 -26.11
N GLY A 255 5.12 -12.36 -26.88
CA GLY A 255 5.86 -12.84 -28.05
C GLY A 255 7.33 -13.22 -27.84
N MET A 256 7.58 -14.44 -27.37
CA MET A 256 8.71 -15.22 -27.89
C MET A 256 8.19 -16.51 -28.47
N ASN A 257 7.95 -16.45 -29.78
CA ASN A 257 7.83 -17.61 -30.65
C ASN A 257 9.19 -18.32 -30.64
N LEU A 258 9.37 -19.32 -29.78
CA LEU A 258 10.43 -20.30 -29.95
C LEU A 258 9.91 -21.34 -30.94
N ASP A 259 9.95 -20.94 -32.20
CA ASP A 259 10.01 -21.81 -33.36
C ASP A 259 11.26 -22.70 -33.21
N LEU A 260 11.10 -23.88 -32.59
CA LEU A 260 12.07 -24.96 -32.68
C LEU A 260 11.86 -25.71 -33.99
N SER A 261 12.24 -25.05 -35.08
CA SER A 261 12.46 -25.68 -36.37
C SER A 261 13.83 -25.29 -36.89
N MET A 262 14.58 -26.31 -37.35
CA MET A 262 15.97 -26.31 -37.82
C MET A 262 17.01 -26.37 -36.71
N ASN A 263 17.98 -27.28 -36.68
CA ASN A 263 18.54 -28.24 -37.63
C ASN A 263 19.34 -29.22 -36.76
N SER A 264 19.37 -30.53 -36.98
CA SER A 264 20.35 -31.14 -37.87
C SER A 264 20.19 -32.67 -37.77
N PHE A 265 20.06 -33.37 -38.89
CA PHE A 265 20.97 -34.47 -39.24
C PHE A 265 20.69 -34.86 -40.70
N ASN A 266 21.42 -34.19 -41.57
CA ASN A 266 21.66 -34.56 -42.95
C ASN A 266 22.54 -35.82 -42.95
N MET A 267 21.97 -37.00 -43.17
CA MET A 267 22.72 -38.18 -43.60
C MET A 267 22.52 -38.38 -45.11
N PRO A 268 23.59 -38.58 -45.89
CA PRO A 268 23.48 -38.92 -47.30
C PRO A 268 23.07 -40.40 -47.46
N ASP A 269 21.90 -40.63 -48.03
CA ASP A 269 21.47 -41.94 -48.54
C ASP A 269 22.21 -42.24 -49.85
N PHE A 270 23.18 -43.15 -49.78
CA PHE A 270 23.76 -43.82 -50.93
C PHE A 270 23.22 -45.25 -50.99
N SER A 271 22.12 -45.46 -51.71
CA SER A 271 21.84 -46.72 -52.40
C SER A 271 20.91 -46.48 -53.59
N GLN A 272 21.54 -46.29 -54.75
CA GLN A 272 20.94 -46.62 -56.04
C GLN A 272 20.55 -48.10 -56.04
N THR A 273 19.40 -48.46 -56.61
CA THR A 273 19.30 -49.12 -57.94
C THR A 273 17.92 -49.76 -58.14
N GLN A 274 17.32 -49.45 -59.30
CA GLN A 274 16.61 -50.34 -60.24
C GLN A 274 15.39 -51.16 -59.73
N SER A 275 14.33 -51.42 -60.48
CA SER A 275 13.90 -51.15 -61.85
C SER A 275 12.50 -51.79 -61.96
N MET A 276 11.65 -51.19 -62.79
CA MET A 276 10.44 -51.77 -63.43
C MET A 276 9.24 -52.10 -62.55
#